data_AF-A0A1G9RD22-F1
#
_entry.id   AF-A0A1G9RD22-F1
#
_cell.length_a   1.000
_cell.length_b   1.000
_cell.length_c   1.000
_cell.angle_alpha   90.00
_cell.angle_beta   90.00
_cell.angle_gamma   90.00
#
_symmetry.space_group_name_H-M   'P 1'
#
loop_
_entity.id
_entity.type
_entity.pdbx_description
1 polymer ?
#
loop_
_entity_poly.entity_id
_entity_poly.type
_entity_poly.pdbx_seq_one_letter_code
_entity_poly.pdbx_strand_id
1 'polypeptide(L)'
;MKTSWNELRLIEDYLSAAAEPADQVLFEARLILQPDLKNSVYWQKRTYSLIQQYGRQQLRSEIVKVHETLFTAPEHQLFRHKILRFFRK
;
A
#
# COMPACT_ATOMS: atom_id res chain seq x y z
N MET A 1 6.11 18.58 14.03
CA MET A 1 7.14 17.98 14.90
C MET A 1 8.26 17.46 14.01
N LYS A 2 9.49 17.94 14.18
CA LYS A 2 10.66 17.27 13.58
C LYS A 2 10.94 16.04 14.45
N THR A 3 10.53 14.86 14.01
CA THR A 3 11.09 13.61 14.51
C THR A 3 12.58 13.62 14.20
N SER A 4 13.42 13.14 15.11
CA SER A 4 14.82 12.94 14.76
C SER A 4 14.89 11.94 13.59
N TRP A 5 15.83 12.11 12.66
CA TRP A 5 16.00 11.17 11.54
C TRP A 5 16.15 9.71 12.01
N ASN A 6 16.72 9.51 13.20
CA ASN A 6 16.85 8.21 13.83
C ASN A 6 15.49 7.62 14.26
N GLU A 7 14.60 8.42 14.85
CA GLU A 7 13.24 7.95 15.18
C GLU A 7 12.45 7.61 13.94
N LEU A 8 12.52 8.43 12.89
CA LEU A 8 11.83 8.14 11.65
C LEU A 8 12.28 6.78 11.10
N ARG A 9 13.60 6.54 11.02
CA ARG A 9 14.14 5.26 10.56
C ARG A 9 13.65 4.09 11.42
N LEU A 10 13.69 4.20 12.74
CA LEU A 10 13.22 3.14 13.63
C LEU A 10 11.72 2.84 13.45
N ILE A 11 10.91 3.88 13.22
CA ILE A 11 9.48 3.69 12.90
C ILE A 11 9.35 2.96 11.57
N GLU A 12 10.08 3.36 10.53
CA GLU A 12 10.06 2.70 9.21
C GLU A 12 10.45 1.22 9.30
N ASP A 13 11.56 0.92 9.99
CA ASP A 13 12.07 -0.45 10.15
C ASP A 13 11.04 -1.33 10.89
N TYR A 14 10.35 -0.77 11.90
CA TYR A 14 9.27 -1.43 12.62
C TYR A 14 8.02 -1.63 11.75
N LEU A 15 7.60 -0.61 10.98
CA LEU A 15 6.40 -0.68 10.14
C LEU A 15 6.55 -1.59 8.92
N SER A 16 7.76 -1.69 8.37
CA SER A 16 8.09 -2.54 7.24
C SER A 16 8.37 -3.99 7.63
N ALA A 17 8.38 -4.31 8.93
CA ALA A 17 8.82 -5.60 9.47
C ALA A 17 10.24 -6.00 9.03
N ALA A 18 11.09 -5.02 8.72
CA ALA A 18 12.47 -5.23 8.30
C ALA A 18 13.46 -5.29 9.47
N ALA A 19 13.01 -4.96 10.69
CA ALA A 19 13.83 -5.01 11.89
C ALA A 19 14.03 -6.44 12.42
N GLU A 20 15.21 -6.71 12.98
CA GLU A 20 15.52 -7.94 13.71
C GLU A 20 14.54 -8.15 14.88
N PRO A 21 14.19 -9.40 15.26
CA PRO A 21 13.21 -9.66 16.32
C PRO A 21 13.52 -8.97 17.66
N ALA A 22 14.81 -8.88 18.02
CA ALA A 22 15.23 -8.20 19.26
C ALA A 22 14.94 -6.69 19.21
N ASP A 23 15.15 -6.07 18.04
CA ASP A 23 14.88 -4.64 17.84
C ASP A 23 13.38 -4.34 17.85
N GLN A 24 12.55 -5.26 17.34
CA GLN A 24 11.09 -5.17 17.43
C GLN A 24 10.63 -5.15 18.89
N VAL A 25 11.10 -6.09 19.72
CA VAL A 25 10.74 -6.16 21.14
C VAL A 25 11.19 -4.91 21.90
N LEU A 26 12.41 -4.43 21.64
CA LEU A 26 12.89 -3.19 22.24
C LEU A 26 12.02 -1.99 21.82
N PHE A 27 11.61 -1.93 20.56
CA PHE A 27 10.75 -0.87 20.06
C PHE A 27 9.35 -0.92 20.68
N GLU A 28 8.76 -2.11 20.85
CA GLU A 28 7.48 -2.30 21.54
C GLU A 28 7.53 -1.81 22.99
N ALA A 29 8.62 -2.11 23.71
CA ALA A 29 8.83 -1.58 25.06
C ALA A 29 8.88 -0.03 25.06
N ARG A 30 9.55 0.57 24.07
CA ARG A 30 9.58 2.04 23.92
C ARG A 30 8.20 2.63 23.64
N LEU A 31 7.37 1.96 22.84
CA LEU A 31 6.00 2.42 22.56
C LEU A 31 5.11 2.45 23.81
N ILE A 32 5.38 1.59 24.80
CA ILE A 32 4.69 1.61 26.10
C ILE A 32 5.16 2.79 26.94
N LEU A 33 6.48 3.05 26.95
CA LEU A 33 7.11 4.05 27.82
C LEU A 33 7.04 5.48 27.25
N GLN A 34 6.85 5.64 25.94
CA GLN A 34 6.94 6.92 25.23
C GLN A 34 5.65 7.20 24.44
N PRO A 35 4.66 7.90 25.06
CA PRO A 35 3.38 8.18 24.43
C PRO A 35 3.49 8.96 23.11
N ASP A 36 4.44 9.88 23.01
CA ASP A 36 4.65 10.68 21.79
C ASP A 36 5.14 9.81 20.62
N LEU A 37 6.04 8.86 20.88
CA LEU A 37 6.50 7.89 19.88
C LEU A 37 5.31 7.05 19.38
N LYS A 38 4.45 6.60 20.30
CA LYS A 38 3.23 5.85 19.95
C LYS A 38 2.29 6.67 19.08
N ASN A 39 2.12 7.96 19.37
CA ASN A 39 1.33 8.87 18.54
C ASN A 39 1.95 9.04 17.14
N SER A 40 3.27 9.20 17.03
CA SER A 40 3.96 9.27 15.75
C SER A 40 3.74 8.01 14.91
N VAL A 41 3.93 6.82 15.50
CA VAL A 41 3.69 5.54 14.83
C VAL A 41 2.23 5.40 14.37
N TYR A 42 1.28 5.80 15.22
CA TYR A 42 -0.15 5.77 14.89
C TYR A 42 -0.45 6.62 13.64
N TRP A 43 0.01 7.87 13.62
CA TRP A 43 -0.23 8.76 12.48
C TRP A 43 0.46 8.29 11.21
N GLN A 44 1.66 7.74 11.31
CA GLN A 44 2.38 7.19 10.16
C GLN A 44 1.64 5.97 9.56
N LYS A 45 1.20 5.01 10.42
CA LYS A 45 0.34 3.89 9.98
C LYS A 45 -0.94 4.36 9.30
N ARG A 46 -1.57 5.40 9.85
CA ARG A 46 -2.81 5.96 9.29
C ARG A 46 -2.58 6.59 7.92
N THR A 47 -1.48 7.33 7.77
CA THR A 47 -1.08 7.94 6.50
C THR A 47 -0.82 6.88 5.44
N TYR A 48 -0.07 5.81 5.74
CA TYR A 48 0.14 4.72 4.78
C TYR A 48 -1.15 4.02 4.38
N SER A 49 -2.04 3.78 5.33
CA SER A 49 -3.35 3.18 5.03
C SER A 49 -4.14 4.04 4.04
N LEU A 50 -4.13 5.36 4.22
CA LEU A 50 -4.80 6.29 3.30
C LEU A 50 -4.14 6.31 1.92
N ILE A 51 -2.81 6.39 1.85
CA ILE A 51 -2.06 6.35 0.59
C ILE A 51 -2.35 5.05 -0.16
N GLN A 52 -2.32 3.90 0.53
CA GLN A 52 -2.58 2.60 -0.06
C GLN A 52 -4.03 2.48 -0.56
N GLN A 53 -5.00 3.00 0.20
CA GLN A 53 -6.40 3.00 -0.21
C GLN A 53 -6.60 3.85 -1.46
N TYR A 54 -6.04 5.06 -1.48
CA TYR A 54 -6.12 5.96 -2.63
C TYR A 54 -5.45 5.34 -3.86
N GLY A 55 -4.22 4.82 -3.71
CA GLY A 55 -3.50 4.15 -4.79
C GLY A 55 -4.27 2.95 -5.35
N ARG A 56 -4.95 2.17 -4.50
CA ARG A 56 -5.83 1.07 -4.95
C ARG A 56 -7.04 1.57 -5.75
N GLN A 57 -7.65 2.68 -5.34
CA GLN A 57 -8.75 3.29 -6.09
C GLN A 57 -8.28 3.78 -7.46
N GLN A 58 -7.12 4.43 -7.51
CA GLN A 58 -6.52 4.90 -8.75
C GLN A 58 -6.21 3.73 -9.70
N LEU A 59 -5.49 2.71 -9.21
CA LEU A 59 -5.16 1.52 -10.01
C LEU A 59 -6.41 0.83 -10.55
N ARG A 60 -7.46 0.72 -9.73
CA ARG A 60 -8.75 0.17 -10.17
C ARG A 60 -9.37 1.01 -11.29
N SER A 61 -9.31 2.34 -11.18
CA SER A 61 -9.84 3.23 -12.22
C SER A 61 -9.07 3.10 -13.54
N GLU A 62 -7.75 2.91 -13.48
CA GLU A 62 -6.90 2.68 -14.65
C GLU A 62 -7.23 1.34 -15.31
N ILE A 63 -7.38 0.27 -14.53
CA ILE A 63 -7.79 -1.05 -15.03
C ILE A 63 -9.16 -0.98 -15.70
N VAL A 64 -10.12 -0.26 -15.11
CA VAL A 64 -11.47 -0.09 -15.70
C VAL A 64 -11.37 0.65 -17.03
N LYS A 65 -10.60 1.74 -17.11
CA LYS A 65 -10.41 2.47 -18.37
C LYS A 65 -9.80 1.58 -19.46
N VAL A 66 -8.76 0.82 -19.13
CA VAL A 66 -8.13 -0.13 -20.08
C VAL A 66 -9.13 -1.19 -20.52
N HIS A 67 -9.94 -1.73 -19.60
CA HIS A 67 -10.99 -2.69 -19.93
C HIS A 67 -12.02 -2.08 -20.87
N GLU A 68 -12.53 -0.89 -20.57
CA GLU A 68 -13.48 -0.16 -21.43
C GLU A 68 -12.88 0.02 -22.83
N THR A 69 -11.68 0.57 -22.95
CA THR A 69 -11.01 0.73 -24.25
C THR A 69 -10.95 -0.59 -25.02
N LEU A 70 -10.38 -1.64 -24.42
CA LEU A 70 -10.13 -2.91 -25.11
C LEU A 70 -11.40 -3.72 -25.44
N PHE A 71 -12.46 -3.59 -24.65
CA PHE A 71 -13.66 -4.44 -24.79
C PHE A 71 -14.85 -3.72 -25.45
N THR A 72 -14.86 -2.38 -25.48
CA THR A 72 -15.95 -1.60 -26.09
C THR A 72 -15.58 -1.01 -27.45
N ALA A 73 -14.32 -0.63 -27.69
CA ALA A 73 -13.94 0.00 -28.95
C ALA A 73 -14.02 -1.01 -30.11
N PRO A 74 -14.60 -0.61 -31.26
CA PRO A 74 -14.76 -1.51 -32.41
C PRO A 74 -13.43 -1.99 -32.97
N GLU A 75 -12.37 -1.19 -32.86
CA GLU A 75 -11.01 -1.49 -33.32
C GLU A 75 -10.38 -2.71 -32.61
N HIS A 76 -10.85 -3.05 -31.40
CA HIS A 76 -10.31 -4.15 -30.60
C HIS A 76 -11.19 -5.41 -30.63
N GLN A 77 -12.16 -5.49 -31.54
CA GLN A 77 -13.12 -6.60 -31.59
C GLN A 77 -12.46 -7.98 -31.78
N LEU A 78 -11.43 -8.09 -32.64
CA LEU A 78 -10.70 -9.35 -32.85
C LEU A 78 -9.96 -9.81 -31.59
N PHE A 79 -9.32 -8.87 -30.89
CA PHE A 79 -8.65 -9.12 -29.63
C PHE A 79 -9.63 -9.61 -28.56
N ARG A 80 -10.77 -8.92 -28.41
CA ARG A 80 -11.86 -9.33 -27.51
C ARG A 80 -12.34 -10.77 -27.78
N HIS A 81 -12.59 -11.10 -29.05
CA HIS A 81 -13.05 -12.45 -29.43
C HIS A 81 -12.00 -13.51 -29.12
N LYS A 82 -10.71 -13.22 -29.38
CA LYS A 82 -9.61 -14.14 -29.08
C LYS A 82 -9.52 -14.43 -27.58
N ILE A 83 -9.62 -13.40 -26.74
CA ILE A 83 -9.60 -13.55 -25.28
C ILE A 83 -10.81 -14.36 -24.79
N LEU A 84 -12.03 -13.99 -25.21
CA LEU A 84 -13.25 -14.67 -24.77
C LEU A 84 -13.27 -16.15 -25.15
N ARG A 85 -12.58 -16.54 -26.23
CA ARG A 85 -12.46 -17.95 -26.65
C ARG A 85 -11.69 -18.80 -25.63
N PHE A 86 -10.73 -18.24 -24.88
CA PHE A 86 -10.02 -18.98 -23.83
C PHE A 86 -10.92 -19.35 -22.64
N PHE A 87 -12.03 -18.63 -22.45
CA PHE A 87 -12.96 -18.84 -21.35
C PHE A 87 -14.23 -19.59 -21.77
N ARG A 88 -14.33 -19.97 -23.06
CA ARG A 88 -15.39 -20.86 -23.54
C ARG A 88 -14.92 -22.30 -23.36
N LYS A 89 -15.63 -23.05 -22.52
CA LYS A 89 -15.50 -24.50 -22.38
C LYS A 89 -15.60 -25.21 -23.72
#